data_AF-A0A523W7B2-F1
#
_entry.id   AF-A0A523W7B2-F1
#
_cell.length_a   1.000
_cell.length_b   1.000
_cell.length_c   1.000
_cell.angle_alpha   90.00
_cell.angle_beta   90.00
_cell.angle_gamma   90.00
#
_symmetry.space_group_name_H-M   'P 1'
#
loop_
_entity.id
_entity.type
_entity.pdbx_description
1 polymer ?
#
loop_
_entity_poly.entity_id
_entity_poly.type
_entity_poly.pdbx_seq_one_letter_code
_entity_poly.pdbx_strand_id
1 'polypeptide(L)'
;MVVRGTGSFEGTFRVGAYASALNVLTWVPMVGPLIGIYGIYLMVVGIERVHNLTTREAVIAVVLPIIVLLLLFALLALAVGMGAFMFMGIFGPR
;
A
#
# COMPACT_ATOMS: atom_id res chain seq x y z
N MET A 1 10.94 -8.81 15.39
CA MET A 1 9.95 -7.79 14.98
C MET A 1 10.71 -6.69 14.26
N VAL A 2 10.38 -6.43 12.99
CA VAL A 2 11.14 -5.53 12.10
C VAL A 2 11.16 -4.08 12.61
N VAL A 3 10.18 -3.68 13.43
CA VAL A 3 10.08 -2.36 14.06
C VAL A 3 9.60 -2.53 15.51
N ARG A 4 10.20 -1.85 16.50
CA ARG A 4 9.88 -1.97 17.95
C ARG A 4 8.98 -0.81 18.43
N GLY A 5 7.86 -0.59 17.77
CA GLY A 5 6.92 0.48 18.14
C GLY A 5 6.06 0.14 19.36
N THR A 6 5.71 1.15 20.16
CA THR A 6 4.94 0.97 21.42
C THR A 6 3.45 1.32 21.29
N GLY A 7 3.00 1.78 20.12
CA GLY A 7 1.60 2.21 19.90
C GLY A 7 0.59 1.05 19.78
N SER A 8 -0.68 1.37 20.01
CA SER A 8 -1.80 0.42 19.91
C SER A 8 -2.32 0.28 18.47
N PHE A 9 -3.03 -0.81 18.18
CA PHE A 9 -3.73 -0.99 16.92
C PHE A 9 -4.74 0.12 16.63
N GLU A 10 -5.44 0.62 17.65
CA GLU A 10 -6.36 1.76 17.52
C GLU A 10 -5.65 3.00 16.97
N GLY A 11 -4.43 3.27 17.44
CA GLY A 11 -3.62 4.35 16.93
C GLY A 11 -3.29 4.18 15.44
N THR A 12 -2.84 3.00 15.02
CA THR A 12 -2.59 2.67 13.60
C THR A 12 -3.87 2.83 12.77
N PHE A 13 -5.01 2.36 13.28
CA PHE A 13 -6.30 2.43 12.60
C PHE A 13 -6.75 3.88 12.37
N ARG A 14 -6.60 4.76 13.38
CA ARG A 14 -6.95 6.18 13.25
C ARG A 14 -6.09 6.88 12.21
N VAL A 15 -4.78 6.59 12.18
CA VAL A 15 -3.87 7.13 11.15
C VAL A 15 -4.34 6.72 9.75
N GLY A 16 -4.66 5.44 9.57
CA GLY A 16 -5.20 4.93 8.31
C GLY A 16 -6.53 5.59 7.92
N ALA A 17 -7.45 5.74 8.87
CA ALA A 17 -8.75 6.37 8.64
C ALA A 17 -8.63 7.84 8.19
N TYR A 18 -7.75 8.61 8.83
CA TYR A 18 -7.50 10.00 8.45
C TYR A 18 -6.78 10.13 7.10
N ALA A 19 -5.79 9.28 6.83
CA ALA A 19 -5.13 9.25 5.52
C ALA A 19 -6.11 8.87 4.40
N SER A 20 -7.08 7.99 4.68
CA SER A 20 -8.09 7.56 3.72
C SER A 20 -9.06 8.67 3.30
N ALA A 21 -9.20 9.75 4.08
CA ALA A 21 -10.01 10.91 3.69
C ALA A 21 -9.53 11.54 2.37
N LEU A 22 -8.24 11.39 2.05
CA LEU A 22 -7.65 11.82 0.79
C LEU A 22 -8.23 11.11 -0.44
N ASN A 23 -8.78 9.90 -0.28
CA ASN A 23 -9.40 9.16 -1.39
C ASN A 23 -10.59 9.90 -2.01
N VAL A 24 -11.20 10.86 -1.29
CA VAL A 24 -12.25 11.72 -1.84
C VAL A 24 -11.72 12.63 -2.97
N LEU A 25 -10.41 12.90 -3.00
CA LEU A 25 -9.78 13.79 -3.98
C LEU A 25 -9.09 13.05 -5.13
N THR A 26 -9.02 11.71 -5.09
CA THR A 26 -8.23 10.93 -6.06
C THR A 26 -8.87 10.86 -7.44
N TRP A 27 -10.16 11.14 -7.57
CA TRP A 27 -10.87 11.18 -8.86
C TRP A 27 -10.48 12.38 -9.74
N VAL A 28 -9.86 13.41 -9.16
CA VAL A 28 -9.43 14.60 -9.91
C VAL A 28 -8.22 14.25 -10.77
N PRO A 29 -8.30 14.38 -12.11
CA PRO A 29 -7.18 14.11 -13.01
C PRO A 29 -5.96 14.96 -12.63
N MET A 30 -4.76 14.39 -12.74
CA MET A 30 -3.46 14.99 -12.34
C MET A 30 -3.23 15.20 -10.83
N VAL A 31 -4.28 15.45 -10.04
CA VAL A 31 -4.17 15.67 -8.59
C VAL A 31 -4.10 14.36 -7.81
N GLY A 32 -4.82 13.32 -8.28
CA GLY A 32 -4.86 12.01 -7.61
C GLY A 32 -3.48 11.39 -7.29
N PRO A 33 -2.51 11.36 -8.22
CA PRO A 33 -1.17 10.84 -7.93
C PRO A 33 -0.44 11.63 -6.83
N LEU A 34 -0.53 12.96 -6.84
CA LEU A 34 0.09 13.82 -5.82
C LEU A 34 -0.54 13.60 -4.44
N ILE A 35 -1.87 13.46 -4.41
CA ILE A 35 -2.62 13.14 -3.20
C ILE A 35 -2.19 11.77 -2.63
N GLY A 36 -1.96 10.77 -3.49
CA GLY A 36 -1.49 9.46 -3.07
C GLY A 36 -0.12 9.53 -2.37
N ILE A 37 0.83 10.28 -2.94
CA ILE A 37 2.15 10.51 -2.33
C ILE A 37 2.01 11.22 -0.98
N TYR A 38 1.15 12.24 -0.90
CA TYR A 38 0.88 12.94 0.34
C TYR A 38 0.24 12.04 1.40
N GLY A 39 -0.63 11.09 1.00
CA GLY A 39 -1.20 10.09 1.90
C GLY A 39 -0.16 9.18 2.52
N ILE A 40 0.87 8.77 1.75
CA ILE A 40 2.00 8.00 2.29
C ILE A 40 2.77 8.83 3.32
N TYR A 41 3.02 10.11 3.04
CA TYR A 41 3.65 11.02 3.99
C TYR A 41 2.85 11.12 5.31
N LEU A 42 1.53 11.30 5.24
CA LEU A 42 0.67 11.35 6.42
C LEU A 42 0.70 10.04 7.22
N MET A 43 0.72 8.89 6.55
CA MET A 43 0.87 7.60 7.21
C MET A 43 2.21 7.50 7.95
N VAL A 44 3.32 7.92 7.34
CA VAL A 44 4.63 7.91 7.99
C VAL A 44 4.62 8.79 9.24
N VAL A 45 4.18 10.04 9.14
CA VAL A 45 4.14 10.98 10.28
C VAL A 45 3.19 10.51 11.37
N GLY A 46 2.03 9.95 10.99
CA GLY A 46 1.07 9.41 11.93
C GLY A 46 1.62 8.21 12.71
N ILE A 47 2.23 7.26 12.00
CA ILE A 47 2.82 6.06 12.60
C ILE A 47 4.03 6.41 13.47
N GLU A 48 4.87 7.35 13.02
CA GLU A 48 6.01 7.86 13.79
C GLU A 48 5.55 8.35 15.17
N ARG A 49 4.52 9.21 15.20
CA ARG A 49 4.00 9.80 16.44
C ARG A 49 3.25 8.79 17.30
N VAL A 50 2.41 7.96 16.71
CA VAL A 50 1.58 6.99 17.45
C VAL A 50 2.41 5.88 18.07
N HIS A 51 3.46 5.42 17.39
CA HIS A 51 4.30 4.31 17.84
C HIS A 51 5.64 4.75 18.44
N ASN A 52 5.85 6.06 18.61
CA ASN A 52 7.07 6.68 19.13
C ASN A 52 8.34 6.14 18.43
N LEU A 53 8.29 6.13 17.10
CA LEU A 53 9.36 5.63 16.25
C LEU A 53 10.23 6.78 15.77
N THR A 54 11.44 6.47 15.33
CA THR A 54 12.19 7.39 14.47
C THR A 54 11.55 7.45 13.09
N THR A 55 11.69 8.57 12.37
CA THR A 55 11.14 8.72 11.01
C THR A 55 11.58 7.58 10.08
N ARG A 56 12.84 7.15 10.16
CA ARG A 56 13.36 6.02 9.36
C ARG A 56 12.63 4.70 9.65
N GLU A 57 12.30 4.44 10.91
CA GLU A 57 11.58 3.22 11.33
C GLU A 57 10.12 3.29 10.88
N ALA A 58 9.49 4.46 10.97
CA ALA A 58 8.13 4.68 10.47
C ALA A 58 8.05 4.53 8.95
N VAL A 59 9.04 5.04 8.20
CA VAL A 59 9.12 4.83 6.74
C VAL A 59 9.20 3.35 6.41
N ILE A 60 10.07 2.59 7.08
CA ILE A 60 10.17 1.13 6.87
C ILE A 60 8.84 0.45 7.24
N ALA A 61 8.22 0.83 8.35
CA ALA A 61 6.94 0.26 8.80
C ALA A 61 5.80 0.47 7.78
N VAL A 62 5.77 1.62 7.10
CA VAL A 62 4.75 1.96 6.11
C VAL A 62 5.08 1.41 4.72
N VAL A 63 6.32 1.50 4.27
CA VAL A 63 6.72 1.17 2.89
C VAL A 63 6.90 -0.34 2.70
N LEU A 64 7.41 -1.06 3.71
CA LEU A 64 7.61 -2.51 3.62
C LEU A 64 6.33 -3.28 3.25
N PRO A 65 5.17 -3.09 3.91
CA PRO A 65 3.94 -3.78 3.53
C PRO A 65 3.46 -3.39 2.12
N ILE A 66 3.68 -2.15 1.68
CA ILE A 66 3.34 -1.71 0.32
C ILE A 66 4.16 -2.50 -0.71
N ILE A 67 5.48 -2.64 -0.51
CA ILE A 67 6.35 -3.43 -1.39
C ILE A 67 5.89 -4.89 -1.44
N VAL A 68 5.61 -5.49 -0.28
CA VAL A 68 5.13 -6.89 -0.20
C VAL A 68 3.83 -7.06 -0.99
N LEU A 69 2.85 -6.16 -0.83
CA LEU A 69 1.61 -6.21 -1.59
C LEU A 69 1.84 -6.06 -3.09
N LEU A 70 2.69 -5.13 -3.53
CA LEU A 70 3.02 -4.96 -4.95
C LEU A 70 3.64 -6.21 -5.55
N LEU A 71 4.55 -6.87 -4.84
CA LEU A 71 5.15 -8.14 -5.27
C LEU A 71 4.11 -9.26 -5.36
N LEU A 72 3.21 -9.38 -4.37
CA LEU A 72 2.15 -10.37 -4.38
C LEU A 72 1.17 -10.15 -5.55
N PHE A 73 0.76 -8.91 -5.81
CA PHE A 73 -0.09 -8.58 -6.96
C PHE A 73 0.61 -8.87 -8.29
N ALA A 74 1.91 -8.56 -8.41
CA ALA A 74 2.69 -8.87 -9.62
C ALA A 74 2.76 -10.39 -9.86
N LEU A 75 3.04 -11.18 -8.82
CA LEU A 75 3.06 -12.65 -8.91
C LEU A 75 1.68 -13.21 -9.29
N LEU A 76 0.61 -12.70 -8.69
CA LEU A 76 -0.75 -13.10 -9.03
C LEU A 76 -1.10 -12.76 -10.47
N ALA A 77 -0.76 -11.55 -10.94
CA ALA A 77 -0.98 -11.13 -12.32
C ALA A 77 -0.23 -12.02 -13.33
N LEU A 78 1.01 -12.40 -13.01
CA LEU A 78 1.79 -13.34 -13.82
C LEU A 78 1.15 -14.73 -13.85
N ALA A 79 0.75 -15.27 -12.69
CA ALA A 79 0.10 -16.58 -12.61
C ALA A 79 -1.21 -16.63 -13.40
N VAL A 80 -2.06 -15.60 -13.25
CA VAL A 80 -3.32 -15.48 -13.99
C VAL A 80 -3.06 -15.29 -15.48
N GLY A 81 -2.10 -14.43 -15.85
CA GLY A 81 -1.73 -14.19 -17.25
C GLY A 81 -1.20 -15.45 -17.95
N MET A 82 -0.35 -16.22 -17.29
CA MET A 82 0.12 -17.51 -17.80
C MET A 82 -1.03 -18.51 -17.97
N GLY A 83 -1.92 -18.62 -16.98
CA GLY A 83 -3.10 -19.49 -17.07
C GLY A 83 -4.03 -19.11 -18.22
N ALA A 84 -4.31 -17.81 -18.39
CA ALA A 84 -5.12 -17.31 -19.49
C ALA A 84 -4.47 -17.58 -20.85
N PHE A 85 -3.16 -17.36 -20.98
CA PHE A 85 -2.40 -17.64 -22.20
C PHE A 85 -2.45 -19.13 -22.58
N MET A 86 -2.22 -20.02 -21.59
CA MET A 86 -2.30 -21.47 -21.81
C MET A 86 -3.71 -21.92 -22.19
N PHE A 87 -4.74 -21.37 -21.53
CA PHE A 87 -6.15 -21.66 -21.86
C PHE A 87 -6.49 -21.25 -23.29
N MET A 88 -6.08 -20.06 -23.72
CA MET A 88 -6.28 -19.59 -25.10
C MET A 88 -5.53 -20.45 -26.13
N GLY A 89 -4.34 -20.96 -25.82
CA GLY A 89 -3.59 -21.85 -26.70
C GLY A 89 -4.22 -23.24 -26.89
N ILE A 90 -4.94 -23.75 -25.88
CA ILE A 90 -5.63 -25.06 -25.94
C ILE A 90 -6.99 -24.96 -26.66
N PHE A 91 -7.75 -23.89 -26.40
CA PHE A 91 -9.14 -23.72 -26.86
C PHE A 91 -9.32 -22.66 -27.96
N GLY A 92 -8.22 -22.09 -28.47
CA GLY A 92 -8.26 -21.08 -29.52
C GLY A 92 -8.78 -21.64 -30.86
N PRO A 93 -9.46 -20.81 -31.68
CA PRO A 93 -9.89 -21.22 -33.02
C PRO A 93 -8.66 -21.56 -33.85
N ARG A 94 -8.63 -22.78 -34.40
CA ARG A 94 -7.56 -23.27 -35.28
C ARG A 94 -7.69 -22.67 -36.67
#